data_AF-A0A2K3NA03-F1
#
_entry.id   AF-A0A2K3NA03-F1
#
_cell.length_a   1.000
_cell.length_b   1.000
_cell.length_c   1.000
_cell.angle_alpha   90.00
_cell.angle_beta   90.00
_cell.angle_gamma   90.00
#
_symmetry.space_group_name_H-M   'P 1'
#
loop_
_entity.id
_entity.type
_entity.pdbx_description
1 polymer ?
#
loop_
_entity_poly.entity_id
_entity_poly.type
_entity_poly.pdbx_seq_one_letter_code
_entity_poly.pdbx_strand_id
1 'polypeptide(L)' 'MADPVGLVSEGFCQHSAVWVLQWLAMGSSFTPNIHVMLKEDVVRMKAAMDLLLGDHNEHKDILVEKARKAWHNNINNA' A
#
# COMPACT_ATOMS: atom_id res chain seq x y z
N MET A 1 23.76 -0.27 0.91
CA MET A 1 22.77 -0.89 1.83
C MET A 1 21.75 -1.59 0.96
N ALA A 2 21.50 -2.88 1.20
CA ALA A 2 20.52 -3.65 0.45
C ALA A 2 19.12 -3.32 0.98
N ASP A 3 18.16 -3.09 0.09
CA ASP A 3 16.77 -2.87 0.47
C ASP A 3 16.25 -4.12 1.21
N PRO A 4 15.53 -3.98 2.33
CA PRO A 4 15.03 -5.12 3.09
C PRO A 4 14.05 -5.93 2.23
N VAL A 5 14.42 -7.16 1.92
CA VAL A 5 13.58 -8.13 1.24
C VAL A 5 12.73 -8.81 2.30
N GLY A 6 11.40 -8.78 2.14
CA GLY A 6 10.45 -9.41 3.07
C GLY A 6 10.53 -10.93 3.06
N LEU A 7 11.61 -11.52 3.56
CA LEU A 7 11.66 -12.91 3.97
C LEU A 7 11.24 -12.99 5.43
N VAL A 8 10.26 -13.86 5.72
CA VAL A 8 9.66 -14.05 7.06
C VAL A 8 10.69 -14.44 8.13
N SER A 9 11.90 -14.86 7.74
CA SER A 9 12.96 -15.32 8.63
C SER A 9 14.07 -14.30 8.93
N GLU A 10 14.14 -13.16 8.23
CA GLU A 10 15.29 -12.24 8.34
C GLU A 10 14.87 -10.82 8.74
N GLY A 11 14.70 -10.63 10.06
CA GLY A 11 15.48 -9.59 10.73
C GLY A 11 15.02 -8.13 10.68
N PHE A 12 13.76 -7.80 10.40
CA PHE A 12 13.25 -6.44 10.68
C PHE A 12 11.81 -6.43 11.22
N CYS A 13 11.69 -6.55 12.54
CA CYS A 13 10.40 -6.50 13.27
C CYS A 13 9.57 -5.23 12.94
N GLN A 14 10.23 -4.12 12.61
CA GLN A 14 9.60 -2.83 12.30
C GLN A 14 8.74 -2.86 11.02
N HIS A 15 8.92 -3.85 10.15
CA HIS A 15 8.21 -3.97 8.87
C HIS A 15 7.16 -5.09 8.87
N SER A 16 7.07 -5.87 9.96
CA SER A 16 6.16 -7.00 10.10
C SER A 16 4.69 -6.63 9.88
N ALA A 17 4.26 -5.47 10.37
CA ALA A 17 2.88 -4.99 10.23
C ALA A 17 2.46 -4.78 8.77
N VAL A 18 3.35 -4.24 7.93
CA VAL A 18 3.09 -4.01 6.51
C VAL A 18 2.89 -5.34 5.77
N TRP A 19 3.70 -6.36 6.11
CA TRP A 19 3.59 -7.69 5.53
C TRP A 19 2.33 -8.44 5.99
N VAL A 20 1.98 -8.33 7.28
CA VAL A 20 0.72 -8.90 7.80
C VAL A 20 -0.48 -8.29 7.10
N LEU A 21 -0.51 -6.95 6.92
CA LEU A 21 -1.59 -6.28 6.18
C LEU A 21 -1.68 -6.78 4.73
N GLN A 22 -0.53 -6.95 4.06
CA GLN A 22 -0.49 -7.48 2.71
C GLN A 22 -1.02 -8.92 2.63
N TRP A 23 -0.67 -9.79 3.58
CA TRP A 23 -1.15 -11.16 3.62
C TRP A 23 -2.66 -11.23 3.89
N LEU A 24 -3.16 -10.43 4.83
CA LEU A 24 -4.60 -10.29 5.07
C LEU A 24 -5.33 -9.83 3.80
N ALA A 25 -4.77 -8.86 3.07
CA ALA A 25 -5.34 -8.37 1.82
C ALA A 25 -5.31 -9.41 0.67
N MET A 26 -4.35 -10.35 0.67
CA MET A 26 -4.30 -11.44 -0.32
C MET A 26 -5.40 -12.49 -0.09
N GLY A 27 -5.90 -12.64 1.14
CA GLY A 27 -6.96 -13.58 1.47
C GLY A 27 -6.64 -15.01 1.01
N SER A 28 -7.56 -15.62 0.25
CA SER A 28 -7.39 -16.97 -0.31
C SER A 28 -6.34 -17.08 -1.41
N SER A 29 -5.84 -15.95 -1.93
CA SER A 29 -4.75 -15.90 -2.91
C SER A 29 -3.36 -15.91 -2.26
N PHE A 30 -3.29 -16.11 -0.94
CA PHE A 30 -2.01 -16.27 -0.26
C PHE A 30 -1.30 -17.54 -0.73
N THR A 31 -0.25 -17.37 -1.51
CA THR A 31 0.61 -18.45 -1.98
C THR A 31 1.92 -18.43 -1.19
N PRO A 32 2.17 -19.44 -0.31
CA PRO A 32 3.32 -19.44 0.58
C PRO A 32 4.69 -19.49 -0.14
N ASN A 33 4.70 -19.83 -1.44
CA ASN A 33 5.91 -19.97 -2.25
C ASN A 33 6.16 -18.78 -3.20
N ILE A 34 5.35 -17.72 -3.13
CA ILE A 34 5.61 -16.52 -3.93
C ILE A 34 6.85 -15.80 -3.40
N HIS A 35 7.99 -16.04 -4.06
CA HIS A 35 9.21 -15.23 -3.95
C HIS A 35 9.08 -13.96 -4.81
N VAL A 36 7.94 -13.27 -4.75
CA VAL A 36 7.85 -11.96 -5.39
C VAL A 36 8.53 -10.99 -4.45
N MET A 37 9.70 -10.48 -4.86
CA MET A 37 10.32 -9.30 -4.26
C MET A 37 9.37 -8.11 -4.46
N LEU A 38 8.34 -8.00 -3.62
CA LEU A 38 7.55 -6.79 -3.50
C LEU A 38 8.39 -5.76 -2.77
N LYS A 39 8.57 -4.59 -3.37
CA LYS A 39 9.19 -3.47 -2.69
C LYS A 39 8.27 -3.01 -1.57
N GLU A 40 8.81 -2.86 -0.37
CA GLU A 40 8.01 -2.46 0.80
C GLU A 40 7.26 -1.14 0.57
N ASP A 41 7.88 -0.18 -0.12
CA ASP A 41 7.24 1.10 -0.46
C ASP A 41 5.97 0.94 -1.29
N VAL A 42 5.94 -0.04 -2.19
CA VAL A 42 4.74 -0.34 -3.00
C VAL A 42 3.65 -0.94 -2.11
N VAL A 43 4.03 -1.82 -1.18
CA VAL A 43 3.09 -2.42 -0.21
C VAL A 43 2.52 -1.37 0.73
N ARG A 44 3.36 -0.47 1.27
CA ARG A 44 2.94 0.65 2.11
C ARG A 44 2.00 1.59 1.36
N MET A 45 2.33 1.93 0.11
CA MET A 45 1.48 2.80 -0.71
C MET A 45 0.14 2.16 -1.02
N LYS A 46 0.12 0.85 -1.33
CA LYS A 46 -1.12 0.10 -1.50
C LYS A 46 -1.96 0.10 -0.22
N ALA A 47 -1.37 -0.24 0.93
CA ALA A 47 -2.08 -0.25 2.21
C ALA A 47 -2.65 1.13 2.57
N ALA A 48 -1.89 2.20 2.33
CA ALA A 48 -2.38 3.57 2.53
C ALA A 48 -3.56 3.89 1.61
N MET A 49 -3.50 3.49 0.34
CA MET A 49 -4.62 3.68 -0.61
C MET A 49 -5.85 2.88 -0.22
N ASP A 50 -5.69 1.62 0.22
CA ASP A 50 -6.77 0.77 0.70
C ASP A 50 -7.48 1.38 1.93
N LEU A 51 -6.72 2.01 2.84
CA LEU A 51 -7.27 2.72 3.99
C LEU A 51 -7.96 4.03 3.59
N LEU A 52 -7.34 4.84 2.73
CA LEU A 52 -7.89 6.14 2.34
C LEU A 52 -9.14 5.99 1.46
N LEU A 53 -9.21 4.96 0.63
CA LEU A 53 -10.30 4.74 -0.34
C LEU A 53 -11.28 3.64 0.06
N GLY A 54 -11.09 3.02 1.22
CA GLY A 54 -12.00 2.01 1.73
C GLY A 54 -13.32 2.61 2.21
N ASP A 55 -14.40 1.81 2.18
CA ASP A 55 -15.74 2.26 2.57
C ASP A 55 -15.90 2.56 4.06
N HIS A 56 -14.89 2.21 4.86
CA HIS A 56 -14.78 2.59 6.27
C HIS A 56 -14.39 4.06 6.45
N ASN A 57 -13.86 4.73 5.42
CA ASN A 57 -13.48 6.14 5.49
C ASN A 57 -14.63 7.04 5.02
N GLU A 58 -15.34 7.67 5.97
CA GLU A 58 -16.43 8.61 5.69
C GLU A 58 -16.00 9.85 4.88
N HIS A 59 -14.70 10.16 4.85
CA HIS A 59 -14.14 11.30 4.11
C HIS A 59 -13.62 10.94 2.72
N LYS A 60 -13.81 9.69 2.28
CA LYS A 60 -13.36 9.18 0.98
C LYS A 60 -13.77 10.08 -0.18
N ASP A 61 -15.04 10.49 -0.25
CA ASP A 61 -15.55 11.31 -1.35
C ASP A 61 -14.89 12.69 -1.42
N ILE A 62 -14.67 13.32 -0.26
CA ILE A 62 -13.98 14.61 -0.16
C ILE A 62 -12.52 14.48 -0.61
N LEU A 63 -11.87 13.40 -0.22
CA LEU A 63 -10.49 13.11 -0.61
C LEU A 63 -10.37 12.93 -2.12
N VAL A 64 -11.25 12.14 -2.73
CA VAL A 64 -11.30 11.91 -4.18
C VAL A 64 -11.55 13.23 -4.93
N GLU A 65 -12.49 14.05 -4.47
CA GLU A 65 -12.80 15.32 -5.13
C GLU A 65 -11.62 16.32 -5.04
N LYS A 66 -10.94 16.40 -3.89
CA LYS A 66 -9.76 17.25 -3.72
C LYS A 66 -8.61 16.77 -4.62
N ALA A 67 -8.36 15.47 -4.67
CA ALA A 67 -7.33 14.88 -5.54
C ALA A 67 -7.63 15.19 -7.02
N ARG A 68 -8.89 15.04 -7.44
CA ARG A 68 -9.35 15.37 -8.80
C ARG A 68 -9.08 16.83 -9.13
N LYS A 69 -9.45 17.77 -8.26
CA LYS A 69 -9.18 19.21 -8.47
C LYS A 69 -7.69 19.51 -8.58
N ALA A 70 -6.87 18.94 -7.70
CA ALA A 70 -5.42 19.12 -7.74
C ALA A 70 -4.81 18.63 -9.06
N TRP A 71 -5.26 17.47 -9.56
CA TRP A 71 -4.80 16.92 -10.83
C TRP A 71 -5.12 17.84 -12.02
N HIS A 72 -6.35 18.34 -12.11
CA HIS A 72 -6.76 19.27 -13.18
C HIS A 72 -5.99 20.60 -13.10
N ASN A 73 -5.78 21.13 -11.89
CA ASN A 73 -5.01 22.35 -11.71
C ASN A 73 -3.54 22.17 -12.14
N ASN A 74 -2.94 21.01 -11.90
CA ASN A 74 -1.58 20.74 -12.35
C ASN A 74 -1.49 20.61 -13.87
N ILE A 75 -2.49 20.02 -14.54
CA ILE A 75 -2.52 19.93 -16.00
C ILE A 75 -2.68 21.32 -16.64
N ASN A 76 -3.50 22.19 -16.06
CA ASN A 76 -3.75 23.53 -16.60
C ASN A 76 -2.60 24.52 -16.34
N ASN A 77 -1.66 24.18 -15.45
CA ASN A 77 -0.49 25.00 -15.10
C ASN A 77 0.82 24.41 -15.65
N ALA A 78 0.77 23.31 -16.42
CA ALA A 78 1.90 22.66 -17.07
C ALA A 78 1.98 23.06 -18.55
#